data_AF-A0A6N9DID5-F1
#
_entry.id   AF-A0A6N9DID5-F1
#
_cell.length_a   1.000
_cell.length_b   1.000
_cell.length_c   1.000
_cell.angle_alpha   90.00
_cell.angle_beta   90.00
_cell.angle_gamma   90.00
#
_symmetry.space_group_name_H-M   'P 1'
#
loop_
_entity.id
_entity.type
_entity.pdbx_description
1 polymer ?
#
loop_
_entity_poly.entity_id
_entity_poly.type
_entity_poly.pdbx_seq_one_letter_code
_entity_poly.pdbx_strand_id
1 'polypeptide(L)' 'MSLLRHGASNLESTPLLSACLAEILGTFILVLFGIGSVAAAVFTGAQVGLWQVAAVWGFGVTLAIYVSGAVSG' A
#
# COMPACT_ATOMS: atom_id res chain seq x y z
N MET A 1 15.83 -5.32 37.49
CA MET A 1 15.60 -4.54 36.24
C MET A 1 15.38 -5.46 35.02
N SER A 2 14.65 -6.57 35.14
CA SER A 2 14.27 -7.45 33.99
C SER A 2 12.78 -7.80 33.97
N LEU A 3 12.05 -7.51 35.06
CA LEU A 3 10.62 -7.77 35.19
C LEU A 3 9.73 -6.70 34.53
N LEU A 4 10.27 -5.52 34.22
CA LEU A 4 9.54 -4.47 33.49
C LEU A 4 9.51 -4.69 31.97
N ARG A 5 10.33 -5.60 31.43
CA ARG A 5 10.35 -5.91 29.99
C ARG A 5 9.28 -6.93 29.58
N HIS A 6 8.85 -7.79 30.50
CA HIS A 6 7.80 -8.80 30.25
C HIS A 6 6.37 -8.23 30.33
N GLY A 7 6.17 -7.08 30.97
CA GLY A 7 4.87 -6.39 30.98
C GLY A 7 4.60 -5.56 29.71
N ALA A 8 5.65 -5.09 29.04
CA ALA A 8 5.54 -4.23 27.85
C ALA A 8 5.32 -5.02 26.54
N SER A 9 5.60 -6.32 26.49
CA SER A 9 5.39 -7.14 25.29
C SER A 9 3.92 -7.53 25.05
N ASN A 10 3.01 -7.13 25.94
CA ASN A 10 1.56 -7.31 25.80
C ASN A 10 0.85 -6.05 25.26
N LEU A 11 1.60 -5.02 24.86
CA LEU A 11 1.06 -3.79 24.31
C LEU A 11 1.09 -3.84 22.78
N GLU A 12 -0.08 -4.08 22.18
CA GLU A 12 -0.43 -3.74 20.78
C GLU A 12 0.07 -4.68 19.66
N SER A 13 -0.28 -5.97 19.71
CA SER A 13 -0.23 -6.81 18.52
C SER A 13 -1.41 -6.50 17.60
N THR A 14 -1.20 -5.85 16.46
CA THR A 14 -2.26 -5.67 15.45
C THR A 14 -2.83 -7.06 15.12
N PRO A 15 -4.17 -7.26 15.17
CA PRO A 15 -4.74 -8.55 14.81
C PRO A 15 -4.28 -8.96 13.41
N LEU A 16 -3.83 -10.21 13.24
CA LEU A 16 -3.31 -10.69 11.95
C LEU A 16 -4.30 -10.47 10.80
N LEU A 17 -5.59 -10.63 11.09
CA LEU A 17 -6.67 -10.32 10.13
C LEU A 17 -6.62 -8.85 9.68
N SER A 18 -6.44 -7.91 10.61
CA SER A 18 -6.38 -6.48 10.32
C SER A 18 -5.17 -6.14 9.46
N ALA A 19 -4.00 -6.72 9.77
CA ALA A 19 -2.80 -6.56 8.96
C ALA A 19 -3.00 -7.11 7.53
N CYS A 20 -3.54 -8.33 7.40
CA CYS A 20 -3.83 -8.90 6.08
C CYS A 20 -4.84 -8.07 5.27
N LEU A 21 -5.88 -7.54 5.91
CA LEU A 21 -6.85 -6.67 5.23
C LEU A 21 -6.22 -5.35 4.77
N ALA A 22 -5.35 -4.77 5.59
CA ALA A 22 -4.59 -3.57 5.22
C ALA A 22 -3.70 -3.83 3.99
N GLU A 23 -2.97 -4.94 3.98
CA GLU A 23 -2.12 -5.36 2.85
C GLU A 23 -2.92 -5.63 1.56
N ILE A 24 -4.08 -6.29 1.68
CA ILE A 24 -4.97 -6.54 0.54
C ILE A 24 -5.46 -5.20 -0.04
N LEU A 25 -5.87 -4.26 0.81
CA LEU A 25 -6.32 -2.94 0.38
C LEU A 25 -5.18 -2.12 -0.26
N GLY A 26 -4.00 -2.10 0.35
CA GLY A 26 -2.82 -1.43 -0.20
C GLY A 26 -2.44 -1.99 -1.56
N THR A 27 -2.39 -3.33 -1.69
CA THR A 27 -2.08 -4.00 -2.95
C THR A 27 -3.15 -3.74 -4.01
N PHE A 28 -4.43 -3.76 -3.63
CA PHE A 28 -5.53 -3.42 -4.54
C PHE A 28 -5.38 -2.01 -5.10
N ILE A 29 -5.07 -1.02 -4.25
CA ILE A 29 -4.83 0.37 -4.67
C ILE A 29 -3.63 0.44 -5.62
N LEU A 30 -2.51 -0.18 -5.26
CA LEU A 30 -1.30 -0.22 -6.08
C LEU A 30 -1.58 -0.77 -7.48
N VAL A 31 -2.26 -1.91 -7.56
CA VAL A 31 -2.59 -2.58 -8.82
C VAL A 31 -3.63 -1.78 -9.61
N LEU A 32 -4.65 -1.21 -8.95
CA LEU A 32 -5.69 -0.41 -9.58
C LEU A 32 -5.10 0.79 -10.32
N PHE A 33 -4.23 1.57 -9.67
CA PHE A 33 -3.60 2.72 -10.31
C PHE A 33 -2.48 2.32 -11.27
N GLY A 34 -1.63 1.38 -10.87
CA GLY A 34 -0.49 0.95 -11.66
C GLY A 34 -0.91 0.30 -12.97
N ILE A 35 -1.67 -0.79 -12.91
CA ILE A 35 -2.17 -1.49 -14.09
C ILE A 35 -3.26 -0.68 -14.81
N GLY A 36 -4.10 0.05 -14.07
CA GLY A 36 -5.09 0.95 -14.67
C GLY A 36 -4.46 2.01 -15.57
N SER A 37 -3.33 2.60 -15.17
CA SER A 37 -2.60 3.57 -16.00
C SER A 37 -2.02 2.95 -17.27
N VAL A 38 -1.51 1.72 -17.18
CA VAL A 38 -1.01 0.96 -18.35
C VAL A 38 -2.17 0.56 -19.27
N ALA A 39 -3.28 0.08 -18.71
CA ALA A 39 -4.47 -0.26 -19.48
C ALA A 39 -5.05 0.96 -20.19
N ALA A 40 -5.15 2.11 -19.52
CA ALA A 40 -5.55 3.36 -20.15
C ALA A 40 -4.61 3.74 -21.30
N ALA A 41 -3.29 3.62 -21.11
CA ALA A 41 -2.33 3.90 -22.17
C ALA A 41 -2.49 2.99 -23.39
N VAL A 42 -2.71 1.69 -23.17
CA VAL A 42 -2.87 0.71 -24.25
C VAL A 42 -4.22 0.85 -24.97
N PHE A 43 -5.33 1.05 -24.23
CA PHE A 43 -6.68 1.02 -24.82
C PHE A 43 -7.15 2.36 -25.38
N THR A 44 -6.70 3.48 -24.83
CA THR A 44 -7.18 4.82 -25.24
C THR A 44 -6.09 5.68 -25.87
N GLY A 45 -4.84 5.24 -25.86
CA GLY A 45 -3.69 6.05 -26.27
C GLY A 45 -3.38 7.18 -25.29
N ALA A 46 -3.93 7.14 -24.07
CA ALA A 46 -3.59 8.08 -23.01
C ALA A 46 -2.13 7.89 -22.53
N GLN A 47 -1.59 8.86 -21.78
CA GLN A 47 -0.25 8.79 -21.18
C GLN A 47 0.86 8.57 -22.21
N VAL A 48 1.06 9.58 -23.05
CA VAL A 48 2.07 9.58 -24.12
C VAL A 48 3.47 9.72 -23.53
N GLY A 49 4.02 8.61 -23.04
CA GLY A 49 5.37 8.50 -22.51
C GLY A 49 5.47 7.71 -21.20
N LEU A 50 6.70 7.30 -20.88
CA LEU A 50 6.99 6.54 -19.66
C LEU A 50 6.81 7.37 -18.39
N TRP A 51 7.05 8.69 -18.47
CA TRP A 51 7.01 9.59 -17.31
C TRP A 51 5.60 9.68 -16.70
N GLN A 52 4.58 9.77 -17.53
CA GLN A 52 3.19 9.90 -17.10
C GLN A 52 2.72 8.62 -16.39
N VAL A 53 3.09 7.45 -16.93
CA VAL A 53 2.81 6.15 -16.29
C VAL A 53 3.56 6.03 -14.97
N ALA A 54 4.84 6.41 -14.93
CA ALA A 54 5.65 6.40 -13.71
C ALA A 54 5.10 7.33 -12.62
N ALA A 55 4.58 8.51 -13.00
CA ALA A 55 3.97 9.45 -12.07
C ALA A 55 2.70 8.87 -11.42
N VAL A 56 1.83 8.21 -12.21
CA VAL A 56 0.62 7.56 -11.67
C VAL A 56 0.98 6.36 -10.78
N TRP A 57 2.02 5.60 -11.14
CA TRP A 57 2.58 4.55 -10.29
C TRP A 57 3.07 5.10 -8.94
N GLY A 58 3.88 6.17 -8.96
CA GLY A 58 4.38 6.80 -7.74
C GLY A 58 3.24 7.31 -6.83
N PHE A 59 2.21 7.90 -7.43
CA PHE A 59 1.00 8.30 -6.70
C PHE A 59 0.26 7.10 -6.09
N GLY A 60 0.04 6.04 -6.88
CA GLY A 60 -0.61 4.81 -6.42
C GLY A 60 0.12 4.13 -5.26
N VAL A 61 1.46 4.04 -5.35
CA VAL A 61 2.32 3.52 -4.27
C VAL A 61 2.19 4.39 -3.01
N THR A 62 2.24 5.72 -3.15
CA THR A 62 2.13 6.64 -2.01
C THR A 62 0.79 6.47 -1.28
N LEU A 63 -0.30 6.35 -2.03
CA LEU A 63 -1.64 6.13 -1.46
C LEU A 63 -1.75 4.74 -0.82
N ALA A 64 -1.20 3.70 -1.43
CA ALA A 64 -1.16 2.35 -0.85
C ALA A 64 -0.45 2.35 0.51
N ILE A 65 0.73 2.98 0.59
CA ILE A 65 1.50 3.13 1.84
C ILE A 65 0.70 3.93 2.87
N TYR A 66 0.06 5.03 2.47
CA TYR A 66 -0.73 5.85 3.39
C TYR A 66 -1.91 5.06 4.00
N VAL A 67 -2.54 4.18 3.22
CA VAL A 67 -3.69 3.38 3.67
C VAL A 67 -3.28 2.18 4.52
N SER A 68 -2.18 1.48 4.19
CA SER A 68 -1.75 0.27 4.93
C SER A 68 -0.77 0.55 6.07
N GLY A 69 0.00 1.63 5.98
CA GLY A 69 1.19 1.88 6.81
C GLY A 69 0.94 1.94 8.31
N ALA A 70 -0.20 2.48 8.74
CA ALA A 70 -0.52 2.56 10.17
C ALA A 70 -0.93 1.21 10.79
N VAL A 71 -1.26 0.20 9.96
CA VAL A 71 -1.82 -1.08 10.41
C VAL A 71 -0.81 -2.21 10.24
N SER A 72 -0.21 -2.34 9.06
CA SER A 72 0.70 -3.45 8.70
C SER A 72 2.16 -3.03 8.53
N GLY A 73 2.43 -1.73 8.42
CA GLY A 73 3.77 -1.17 8.14
C GLY A 73 4.01 -0.92 6.66
#